data_AF-I6B004-F1
#
_entry.id   AF-I6B004-F1
#
_cell.length_a   1.000
_cell.length_b   1.000
_cell.length_c   1.000
_cell.angle_alpha   90.00
_cell.angle_beta   90.00
_cell.angle_gamma   90.00
#
_symmetry.space_group_name_H-M   'P 1'
#
loop_
_entity.id
_entity.type
_entity.pdbx_description
1 polymer ?
#
loop_
_entity_poly.entity_id
_entity_poly.type
_entity_poly.pdbx_seq_one_letter_code
_entity_poly.pdbx_strand_id
1 'polypeptide(L)' 'MPVLSFKVTPEQAQEVRRSAKLQRMTVSDYLRRAAFPPPVKKRAPKDDIRPGRVVIAGAPDAPTVNKDIIYSALYD' A
#
# COMPACT_ATOMS: atom_id res chain seq x y z
N MET A 1 -14.09 19.02 -6.10
CA MET A 1 -13.02 18.29 -6.82
C MET A 1 -11.92 19.28 -7.18
N PRO A 2 -10.65 19.04 -6.84
CA PRO A 2 -9.56 19.94 -7.22
C PRO A 2 -9.34 19.89 -8.73
N VAL A 3 -9.21 21.06 -9.35
CA VAL A 3 -8.84 21.22 -10.75
C VAL A 3 -7.33 21.43 -10.81
N LEU A 4 -6.61 20.49 -11.43
CA LEU A 4 -5.16 20.59 -11.63
C LEU A 4 -4.91 21.23 -13.00
N SER A 5 -4.34 22.42 -13.01
CA SER A 5 -3.82 23.08 -14.21
C SER A 5 -2.30 23.14 -14.14
N PHE A 6 -1.63 22.90 -15.26
CA PHE A 6 -0.18 22.93 -15.36
C PHE A 6 0.24 23.42 -16.74
N LYS A 7 1.43 24.01 -16.83
CA LYS A 7 2.04 24.42 -18.09
C LYS A 7 3.05 23.36 -18.51
N VAL A 8 3.05 23.02 -19.79
CA VAL A 8 3.92 22.00 -20.38
C VAL A 8 4.41 22.50 -21.72
N THR A 9 5.63 22.12 -22.08
CA THR A 9 6.15 22.37 -23.43
C THR A 9 5.42 21.47 -24.45
N PRO A 10 5.45 21.81 -25.75
CA PRO A 10 4.82 21.00 -26.79
C PRO A 10 5.35 19.56 -26.83
N GLU A 11 6.65 19.39 -26.58
CA GLU A 11 7.32 18.09 -26.54
C GLU A 11 6.79 17.22 -25.38
N GLN A 12 6.76 17.79 -24.17
CA GLN A 12 6.20 17.12 -22.99
C GLN A 12 4.73 16.75 -23.18
N ALA A 13 3.94 17.60 -23.83
CA ALA A 13 2.53 17.31 -24.12
C ALA A 13 2.38 16.10 -25.05
N GLN A 14 3.28 15.92 -26.03
CA GLN A 14 3.27 14.75 -26.90
C GLN A 14 3.63 13.47 -26.14
N GLU A 15 4.66 13.52 -25.28
CA GLU A 15 5.06 12.39 -24.46
C GLU A 15 3.94 11.92 -23.53
N VAL A 16 3.28 12.85 -22.84
CA VAL A 16 2.15 12.56 -21.94
C VAL A 16 0.96 11.95 -22.70
N ARG A 17 0.67 12.44 -23.91
CA ARG A 17 -0.39 11.84 -24.74
C ARG A 17 -0.03 10.43 -25.18
N ARG A 18 1.23 10.19 -25.54
CA ARG A 18 1.72 8.88 -25.95
C ARG A 18 1.63 7.88 -24.80
N SER A 19 2.08 8.25 -23.60
CA SER A 19 2.00 7.38 -22.42
C SER A 19 0.57 7.07 -22.00
N ALA A 20 -0.32 8.07 -22.00
CA ALA A 20 -1.74 7.88 -21.72
C ALA A 20 -2.41 6.92 -22.73
N LYS A 21 -2.07 7.05 -24.02
CA LYS A 21 -2.57 6.15 -25.08
C LYS A 21 -2.08 4.72 -24.90
N LEU A 22 -0.81 4.52 -24.54
CA LEU A 22 -0.24 3.19 -24.29
C LEU A 22 -0.96 2.47 -23.15
N GLN A 23 -1.35 3.20 -22.10
CA GLN A 23 -2.08 2.65 -20.96
C GLN A 23 -3.62 2.65 -21.14
N ARG A 24 -4.11 3.00 -22.35
CA ARG A 24 -5.55 3.06 -22.71
C ARG A 24 -6.39 3.91 -21.74
N MET A 25 -5.89 5.08 -21.35
CA MET A 25 -6.57 5.99 -20.43
C MET A 25 -6.58 7.43 -20.93
N THR A 26 -7.43 8.27 -20.35
CA THR A 26 -7.44 9.71 -20.66
C THR A 26 -6.18 10.38 -20.10
N VAL A 27 -5.73 11.47 -20.72
CA VAL A 27 -4.59 12.26 -20.22
C VAL A 27 -4.83 12.73 -18.79
N SER A 28 -6.07 13.13 -18.47
CA SER A 28 -6.43 13.58 -17.13
C SER A 28 -6.35 12.47 -16.08
N ASP A 29 -6.79 11.25 -16.42
CA ASP A 29 -6.71 10.09 -15.51
C ASP A 29 -5.27 9.63 -15.34
N TYR A 30 -4.49 9.65 -16.42
CA TYR A 30 -3.06 9.33 -16.38
C TYR A 30 -2.33 10.23 -15.39
N LEU A 31 -2.51 11.55 -15.50
CA LEU A 31 -1.88 12.51 -14.62
C LEU A 31 -2.36 12.39 -13.18
N ARG A 32 -3.66 12.15 -12.96
CA ARG A 32 -4.20 11.91 -11.62
C ARG A 32 -3.57 10.68 -10.96
N ARG A 33 -3.42 9.57 -11.69
CA ARG A 33 -2.79 8.35 -11.17
C ARG A 33 -1.28 8.49 -10.96
N ALA A 34 -0.62 9.27 -11.81
CA ALA A 34 0.81 9.55 -11.68
C ALA A 34 1.10 10.46 -10.46
N ALA A 35 0.27 11.49 -10.25
CA ALA A 35 0.42 12.42 -9.13
C ALA A 35 -0.03 11.80 -7.79
N PHE A 36 -1.08 10.97 -7.80
CA PHE A 36 -1.62 10.29 -6.63
C PHE A 36 -1.63 8.78 -6.88
N PRO A 37 -0.48 8.10 -6.72
CA PRO A 37 -0.46 6.65 -6.81
C PRO A 37 -1.44 6.08 -5.77
N PRO A 38 -2.24 5.06 -6.13
CA PRO A 38 -3.17 4.46 -5.18
C PRO A 38 -2.37 3.93 -3.98
N PRO A 39 -2.86 4.10 -2.74
CA PRO A 39 -2.18 3.54 -1.59
C PRO A 39 -2.03 2.03 -1.82
N VAL A 40 -0.79 1.54 -1.75
CA VAL A 40 -0.50 0.12 -1.83
C VAL A 40 -1.32 -0.54 -0.73
N LYS A 41 -2.38 -1.26 -1.10
CA LYS A 41 -3.20 -2.00 -0.15
C LYS A 41 -2.29 -3.07 0.46
N LYS A 42 -1.63 -2.76 1.58
CA LYS A 42 -1.04 -3.77 2.46
C LYS A 42 -2.22 -4.65 2.87
N ARG A 43 -2.34 -5.81 2.24
CA ARG A 43 -3.29 -6.82 2.72
C ARG A 43 -2.83 -7.12 4.14
N ALA A 44 -3.64 -6.74 5.12
CA ALA A 44 -3.45 -7.25 6.47
C ALA A 44 -3.38 -8.78 6.34
N PRO A 45 -2.41 -9.45 6.96
CA PRO A 45 -2.41 -10.90 6.98
C PRO A 45 -3.79 -11.32 7.46
N LYS A 46 -4.46 -12.15 6.66
CA LYS A 46 -5.65 -12.85 7.15
C LYS A 46 -5.13 -13.79 8.21
N ASP A 47 -5.22 -13.38 9.46
CA ASP A 47 -5.02 -14.29 10.56
C ASP A 47 -6.03 -15.41 10.39
N ASP A 48 -5.53 -16.63 10.18
CA ASP A 48 -6.33 -17.86 10.15
C ASP A 48 -6.78 -18.13 11.60
N ILE A 49 -7.78 -17.36 12.06
CA ILE A 49 -8.34 -17.44 13.39
C ILE A 49 -9.13 -18.74 13.46
N ARG A 50 -8.49 -19.80 13.94
CA ARG A 50 -9.12 -21.07 14.27
C ARG A 50 -9.57 -21.04 15.74
N PRO A 51 -10.79 -21.48 16.08
CA PRO A 51 -11.21 -21.58 17.47
C PRO A 51 -10.24 -22.49 18.25
N GLY A 52 -9.74 -22.01 19.38
CA GLY A 52 -8.75 -22.71 20.22
C GLY A 52 -7.29 -22.33 19.99
N ARG A 53 -6.98 -21.46 19.01
CA ARG A 53 -5.62 -20.93 18.79
C ARG A 53 -5.51 -19.51 19.32
N VAL A 54 -4.69 -19.30 20.36
CA VAL A 54 -4.36 -17.95 20.82
C VAL A 54 -3.37 -17.33 19.84
N VAL A 55 -3.81 -16.32 19.10
CA VAL A 55 -2.96 -15.50 18.22
C VAL A 55 -2.69 -14.20 18.95
N ILE A 56 -1.48 -14.04 19.50
CA ILE A 56 -1.04 -12.76 20.08
C ILE A 56 -0.53 -11.92 18.90
N ALA A 57 -1.41 -11.11 18.33
CA ALA A 57 -1.02 -10.12 17.33
C ALA A 57 -0.14 -9.07 18.03
N GLY A 58 1.16 -9.10 17.75
CA GLY A 58 2.08 -8.09 18.25
C GLY A 58 1.68 -6.70 17.74
N ALA A 59 1.50 -5.75 18.65
CA ALA A 59 1.51 -4.33 18.30
C ALA A 59 2.84 -4.00 17.61
N PRO A 60 2.91 -2.98 16.74
CA PRO A 60 4.14 -2.65 16.00
C PRO A 60 5.36 -2.34 16.89
N ASP A 61 5.13 -1.96 18.15
CA ASP A 61 6.16 -1.68 19.17
C ASP A 61 6.33 -2.80 20.21
N ALA A 62 5.62 -3.93 20.08
CA ALA A 62 5.71 -5.04 21.02
C ALA A 62 6.79 -6.03 20.59
N PRO A 63 7.66 -6.51 21.50
CA PRO A 63 8.65 -7.53 21.18
C PRO A 63 7.94 -8.80 20.74
N THR A 64 8.39 -9.38 19.62
CA THR A 64 7.88 -10.64 19.10
C THR A 64 8.10 -11.73 20.14
N VAL A 65 7.04 -12.12 20.85
CA VAL A 65 7.14 -13.13 21.91
C VAL A 65 7.40 -14.49 21.27
N ASN A 66 8.61 -15.02 21.44
CA ASN A 66 8.98 -16.33 20.95
C ASN A 66 8.65 -17.41 22.00
N LYS A 67 8.53 -18.67 21.57
CA LYS A 67 8.15 -19.79 22.47
C LYS A 67 9.05 -19.88 23.70
N ASP A 68 10.34 -19.62 23.53
CA ASP A 68 11.33 -19.71 24.60
C ASP A 68 11.04 -18.73 25.75
N ILE A 69 10.52 -17.54 25.43
CA ILE A 69 10.14 -16.50 26.41
C ILE A 69 8.89 -16.91 27.20
N ILE A 70 7.96 -17.62 26.54
CA ILE A 70 6.73 -18.10 27.17
C ILE A 70 7.07 -19.21 28.16
N TYR A 71 7.94 -20.15 27.78
CA TYR A 71 8.33 -21.26 28.65
C TYR A 71 9.13 -20.78 29.87
N SER A 72 10.02 -19.81 29.72
CA SER A 72 10.75 -19.26 30.86
C SER A 72 9.83 -18.55 31.86
N ALA A 73 8.78 -17.87 31.40
CA ALA A 73 7.85 -17.14 32.28
C ALA A 73 6.82 -18.04 32.99
N LEU A 74 6.57 -19.24 32.47
CA LEU A 74 5.56 -20.18 33.01
C LEU A 74 6.13 -21.20 34.00
N TYR A 75 7.44 -21.45 33.94
CA TYR A 75 8.11 -22.50 34.71
C TYR A 75 9.25 -21.98 35.59
N ASP A 76 9.21 -20.69 35.96
CA ASP A 76 9.92 -20.15 37.12
C ASP A 76 9.19 -20.50 38.43
#